data_AF-W2TF96-F1
#
_entry.id   AF-W2TF96-F1
#
_cell.length_a   1.000
_cell.length_b   1.000
_cell.length_c   1.000
_cell.angle_alpha   90.00
_cell.angle_beta   90.00
_cell.angle_gamma   90.00
#
_symmetry.space_group_name_H-M   'P 1'
#
loop_
_entity.id
_entity.type
_entity.pdbx_description
1 polymer ?
#
loop_
_entity_poly.entity_id
_entity_poly.type
_entity_poly.pdbx_seq_one_letter_code
_entity_poly.pdbx_strand_id
1 'polypeptide(L)'
;MSGTGKRNWPKTSLSLVSAYAYPDYSVVTIEADGYFGQKVYCRYFDKNWVELEASVESVVFPNFIIHCCRYQSAAYMGITESKDAEVNFTVPVLDRTIDNPKYILSLCLAPIYGNESKWLLLAELIEHYKLQGVEHFYIYIKDIDNYSRKLLDDYVKSGEVELVFFKEGQDRPGKEWQLVGVEVLLMWVHYVSIYFPGYDGTVAAPEEAIIRHYRDVAADNWGTTWIREVETFGSFRNTNYPEDLMQRLHRNVEKRLSQVYLRS
;
A
#
# COMPACT_ATOMS: atom_id res chain seq x y z
N MET A 1 -17.01 -8.98 -18.41
CA MET A 1 -16.32 -8.17 -17.38
C MET A 1 -15.52 -7.11 -18.12
N SER A 2 -15.93 -5.85 -18.02
CA SER A 2 -15.23 -4.70 -18.63
C SER A 2 -13.79 -4.62 -18.11
N GLY A 3 -12.86 -4.09 -18.90
CA GLY A 3 -11.41 -4.06 -18.62
C GLY A 3 -10.97 -3.17 -17.45
N THR A 4 -11.72 -3.14 -16.35
CA THR A 4 -11.40 -2.44 -15.11
C THR A 4 -10.05 -2.97 -14.58
N GLY A 5 -9.07 -2.07 -14.49
CA GLY A 5 -7.71 -2.39 -14.06
C GLY A 5 -6.73 -2.79 -15.17
N LYS A 6 -7.16 -3.00 -16.43
CA LYS A 6 -6.21 -3.32 -17.52
C LYS A 6 -5.33 -2.11 -17.81
N ARG A 7 -4.02 -2.27 -17.59
CA ARG A 7 -3.01 -1.29 -17.96
C ARG A 7 -2.32 -1.69 -19.28
N ASN A 8 -2.01 -0.70 -20.13
CA ASN A 8 -1.27 -0.90 -21.38
C ASN A 8 0.24 -0.64 -21.16
N TRP A 9 0.87 -1.39 -20.24
CA TRP A 9 2.32 -1.34 -20.01
C TRP A 9 2.99 -2.64 -20.46
N PRO A 10 4.27 -2.59 -20.87
CA PRO A 10 5.05 -3.79 -21.16
C PRO A 10 5.18 -4.66 -19.92
N LYS A 11 5.27 -5.97 -20.15
CA LYS A 11 5.43 -6.96 -19.08
C LYS A 11 6.77 -6.78 -18.38
N THR A 12 6.75 -6.63 -17.06
CA THR A 12 7.96 -6.55 -16.22
C THR A 12 8.34 -7.93 -15.68
N SER A 13 9.48 -8.04 -14.99
CA SER A 13 9.82 -9.22 -14.19
C SER A 13 8.79 -9.41 -13.09
N LEU A 14 8.40 -10.66 -12.86
CA LEU A 14 7.46 -11.01 -11.82
C LEU A 14 8.04 -10.64 -10.44
N SER A 15 7.24 -9.94 -9.64
CA SER A 15 7.55 -9.57 -8.25
C SER A 15 6.27 -9.60 -7.42
N LEU A 16 6.35 -10.19 -6.23
CA LEU A 16 5.26 -10.47 -5.30
C LEU A 16 5.38 -9.52 -4.12
N VAL A 17 4.24 -9.08 -3.60
CA VAL A 17 4.17 -8.18 -2.45
C VAL A 17 3.70 -8.94 -1.21
N SER A 18 2.54 -9.60 -1.29
CA SER A 18 1.94 -10.29 -0.14
C SER A 18 1.10 -11.50 -0.57
N ALA A 19 0.83 -12.41 0.37
CA ALA A 19 -0.15 -13.47 0.20
C ALA A 19 -1.12 -13.51 1.39
N TYR A 20 -2.40 -13.77 1.10
CA TYR A 20 -3.49 -13.79 2.06
C TYR A 20 -4.27 -15.09 1.94
N ALA A 21 -4.54 -15.76 3.05
CA ALA A 21 -5.41 -16.93 3.10
C ALA A 21 -6.81 -16.52 3.57
N TYR A 22 -7.81 -16.83 2.74
CA TYR A 22 -9.24 -16.76 3.05
C TYR A 22 -9.77 -18.19 3.28
N PRO A 23 -11.03 -18.36 3.73
CA PRO A 23 -11.57 -19.69 4.05
C PRO A 23 -11.45 -20.68 2.88
N ASP A 24 -11.81 -20.26 1.67
CA ASP A 24 -11.90 -21.14 0.50
C ASP A 24 -10.82 -20.91 -0.56
N TYR A 25 -10.06 -19.83 -0.45
CA TYR A 25 -9.06 -19.44 -1.45
C TYR A 25 -7.89 -18.70 -0.81
N SER A 26 -6.79 -18.59 -1.55
CA SER A 26 -5.70 -17.67 -1.23
C SER A 26 -5.60 -16.59 -2.30
N VAL A 27 -5.04 -15.45 -1.94
CA VAL A 27 -4.73 -14.36 -2.87
C VAL A 27 -3.26 -14.05 -2.78
N VAL A 28 -2.59 -13.91 -3.91
CA VAL A 28 -1.24 -13.36 -3.99
C VAL A 28 -1.30 -12.04 -4.74
N THR A 29 -0.66 -11.02 -4.17
CA THR A 29 -0.52 -9.69 -4.78
C THR A 29 0.85 -9.56 -5.42
N ILE A 30 0.89 -8.89 -6.57
CA ILE A 30 2.11 -8.66 -7.35
C ILE A 30 2.27 -7.17 -7.62
N GLU A 31 3.50 -6.69 -7.71
CA GLU A 31 3.78 -5.32 -8.12
C GLU A 31 4.14 -5.21 -9.61
N ALA A 32 4.28 -6.36 -10.27
CA ALA A 32 4.69 -6.49 -11.67
C ALA A 32 3.60 -6.05 -12.66
N ASP A 33 3.99 -5.32 -13.70
CA ASP A 33 3.11 -4.75 -14.70
C ASP A 33 2.99 -5.63 -15.95
N GLY A 34 1.93 -5.42 -16.75
CA GLY A 34 1.70 -6.17 -17.99
C GLY A 34 1.28 -7.63 -17.80
N TYR A 35 0.92 -8.04 -16.57
CA TYR A 35 0.46 -9.39 -16.27
C TYR A 35 -1.05 -9.58 -16.40
N PHE A 36 -1.85 -8.52 -16.57
CA PHE A 36 -3.30 -8.63 -16.68
C PHE A 36 -3.73 -9.71 -17.70
N GLY A 37 -4.50 -10.70 -17.24
CA GLY A 37 -4.99 -11.81 -18.06
C GLY A 37 -3.93 -12.85 -18.43
N GLN A 38 -2.68 -12.71 -17.97
CA GLN A 38 -1.63 -13.71 -18.18
C GLN A 38 -1.88 -14.93 -17.29
N LYS A 39 -1.58 -16.11 -17.83
CA LYS A 39 -1.55 -17.35 -17.07
C LYS A 39 -0.32 -17.38 -16.17
N VAL A 40 -0.51 -17.85 -14.95
CA VAL A 40 0.51 -18.00 -13.91
C VAL A 40 0.21 -19.26 -13.10
N TYR A 41 1.14 -19.68 -12.26
CA TYR A 41 1.03 -20.90 -11.47
C TYR A 41 1.31 -20.60 -10.00
N CYS A 42 0.35 -20.91 -9.14
CA CYS A 42 0.47 -20.77 -7.70
C CYS A 42 1.33 -21.90 -7.14
N ARG A 43 2.29 -21.55 -6.29
CA ARG A 43 3.26 -22.44 -5.64
C ARG A 43 3.12 -22.32 -4.12
N TYR A 44 3.14 -23.44 -3.40
CA TYR A 44 2.78 -23.48 -1.98
C TYR A 44 3.88 -24.16 -1.18
N PHE A 45 4.31 -23.52 -0.10
CA PHE A 45 5.40 -24.00 0.73
C PHE A 45 4.99 -24.04 2.20
N ASP A 46 5.43 -25.06 2.91
CA ASP A 46 5.25 -25.17 4.35
C ASP A 46 6.23 -24.28 5.14
N LYS A 47 6.20 -24.37 6.47
CA LYS A 47 7.09 -23.60 7.36
C LYS A 47 8.57 -23.97 7.22
N ASN A 48 8.86 -25.14 6.65
CA ASN A 48 10.21 -25.65 6.42
C ASN A 48 10.67 -25.41 4.97
N TRP A 49 9.93 -24.61 4.20
CA TRP A 49 10.21 -24.32 2.79
C TRP A 49 10.14 -25.54 1.88
N VAL A 50 9.40 -26.57 2.30
CA VAL A 50 9.10 -27.73 1.46
C VAL A 50 7.89 -27.41 0.62
N GLU A 51 8.02 -27.59 -0.70
CA GLU A 51 6.90 -27.44 -1.61
C GLU A 51 5.85 -28.52 -1.34
N LEU A 52 4.61 -28.10 -1.08
CA LEU A 52 3.56 -28.96 -0.56
C LEU A 52 2.91 -29.82 -1.65
N GLU A 53 2.58 -29.21 -2.78
CA GLU A 53 1.69 -29.78 -3.79
C GLU A 53 2.09 -29.30 -5.19
N ALA A 54 1.52 -29.94 -6.20
CA ALA A 54 1.72 -29.53 -7.59
C ALA A 54 1.24 -28.09 -7.81
N SER A 55 1.93 -27.39 -8.72
CA SER A 55 1.59 -26.02 -9.08
C SER A 55 0.18 -25.94 -9.69
N VAL A 56 -0.59 -24.94 -9.26
CA VAL A 56 -2.00 -24.75 -9.68
C VAL A 56 -2.08 -23.60 -10.68
N GLU A 57 -2.63 -23.85 -11.87
CA GLU A 57 -2.84 -22.79 -12.87
C GLU A 57 -3.83 -21.74 -12.34
N SER A 58 -3.50 -20.48 -12.56
CA SER A 58 -4.35 -19.32 -12.31
C SER A 58 -4.13 -18.25 -13.38
N VAL A 59 -4.85 -17.14 -13.26
CA VAL A 59 -4.77 -15.96 -14.12
C VAL A 59 -4.67 -14.72 -13.25
N VAL A 60 -3.86 -13.75 -13.69
CA VAL A 60 -3.78 -12.46 -13.02
C VAL A 60 -5.03 -11.63 -13.34
N PHE A 61 -5.95 -11.55 -12.38
CA PHE A 61 -7.16 -10.74 -12.46
C PHE A 61 -7.74 -10.47 -11.06
N PRO A 62 -8.10 -9.20 -10.73
CA PRO A 62 -7.82 -7.98 -11.50
C PRO A 62 -6.30 -7.71 -11.59
N ASN A 63 -5.90 -6.57 -12.16
CA ASN A 63 -4.48 -6.26 -12.27
C ASN A 63 -3.81 -6.30 -10.90
N PHE A 64 -2.59 -6.84 -10.84
CA PHE A 64 -1.81 -7.05 -9.60
C PHE A 64 -2.32 -8.15 -8.66
N ILE A 65 -3.40 -8.87 -8.98
CA ILE A 65 -3.99 -9.87 -8.09
C ILE A 65 -4.05 -11.25 -8.75
N ILE A 66 -3.74 -12.29 -7.97
CA ILE A 66 -3.81 -13.69 -8.40
C ILE A 66 -4.61 -14.48 -7.36
N HIS A 67 -5.71 -15.09 -7.79
CA HIS A 67 -6.49 -15.99 -6.96
C HIS A 67 -5.96 -17.42 -7.05
N CYS A 68 -5.70 -18.04 -5.91
CA CYS A 68 -5.12 -19.36 -5.79
C CYS A 68 -6.03 -20.26 -4.94
N CYS A 69 -5.85 -21.58 -5.04
CA CYS A 69 -6.49 -22.51 -4.11
C CYS A 69 -5.94 -22.33 -2.69
N ARG A 70 -6.76 -22.67 -1.69
CA ARG A 70 -6.34 -22.67 -0.29
C ARG A 70 -5.68 -24.00 0.07
N TYR A 71 -4.48 -23.92 0.65
CA TYR A 71 -3.79 -25.06 1.28
C TYR A 71 -3.50 -24.73 2.73
N GLN A 72 -4.15 -25.42 3.68
CA GLN A 72 -4.12 -25.07 5.10
C GLN A 72 -2.71 -25.00 5.70
N SER A 73 -1.81 -25.88 5.24
CA SER A 73 -0.41 -25.97 5.66
C SER A 73 0.52 -24.97 4.98
N ALA A 74 0.08 -24.24 3.95
CA ALA A 74 0.91 -23.26 3.25
C ALA A 74 1.25 -22.08 4.16
N ALA A 75 2.53 -21.95 4.50
CA ALA A 75 3.08 -20.82 5.26
C ALA A 75 3.67 -19.75 4.34
N TYR A 76 4.11 -20.14 3.14
CA TYR A 76 4.61 -19.24 2.11
C TYR A 76 4.00 -19.59 0.75
N MET A 77 3.87 -18.58 -0.11
CA MET A 77 3.40 -18.75 -1.48
C MET A 77 4.35 -18.09 -2.47
N GLY A 78 4.53 -18.76 -3.61
CA GLY A 78 5.24 -18.25 -4.77
C GLY A 78 4.34 -18.26 -6.00
N ILE A 79 4.74 -17.55 -7.05
CA ILE A 79 4.08 -17.56 -8.35
C ILE A 79 5.13 -17.79 -9.42
N THR A 80 4.83 -18.62 -10.41
CA THR A 80 5.67 -18.83 -11.59
C THR A 80 4.90 -18.59 -12.88
N GLU A 81 5.61 -18.21 -13.95
CA GLU A 81 5.01 -17.98 -15.27
C GLU A 81 4.73 -19.28 -16.04
N SER A 82 5.43 -20.36 -15.68
CA SER A 82 5.21 -21.70 -16.20
C SER A 82 5.09 -22.71 -15.06
N LYS A 83 4.50 -23.87 -15.37
CA LYS A 83 4.18 -24.93 -14.41
C LYS A 83 5.41 -25.43 -13.63
N ASP A 84 6.51 -25.62 -14.36
CA ASP A 84 7.72 -26.28 -13.88
C ASP A 84 8.92 -25.32 -13.73
N ALA A 85 8.67 -24.00 -13.79
CA ALA A 85 9.73 -23.02 -13.57
C ALA A 85 10.24 -23.05 -12.12
N GLU A 86 11.51 -22.65 -11.94
CA GLU A 86 12.08 -22.44 -10.63
C GLU A 86 11.37 -21.30 -9.89
N VAL A 87 11.21 -21.46 -8.57
CA VAL A 87 10.60 -20.43 -7.73
C VAL A 87 11.68 -19.48 -7.25
N ASN A 88 11.70 -18.28 -7.84
CA ASN A 88 12.71 -17.27 -7.53
C ASN A 88 12.56 -16.65 -6.15
N PHE A 89 11.32 -16.53 -5.64
CA PHE A 89 11.03 -15.94 -4.34
C PHE A 89 9.60 -16.28 -3.91
N THR A 90 9.34 -16.17 -2.61
CA THR A 90 8.03 -16.40 -2.00
C THR A 90 7.69 -15.25 -1.05
N VAL A 91 6.43 -15.18 -0.65
CA VAL A 91 5.92 -14.25 0.37
C VAL A 91 5.22 -15.05 1.47
N PRO A 92 5.30 -14.62 2.74
CA PRO A 92 4.56 -15.25 3.83
C PRO A 92 3.05 -15.11 3.60
N VAL A 93 2.31 -16.14 4.02
CA VAL A 93 0.85 -16.14 3.96
C VAL A 93 0.29 -15.56 5.25
N LEU A 94 -0.43 -14.44 5.14
CA LEU A 94 -1.22 -13.87 6.23
C LEU A 94 -2.58 -14.56 6.29
N ASP A 95 -2.91 -15.17 7.43
CA ASP A 95 -4.20 -15.83 7.64
C ASP A 95 -5.30 -14.82 7.96
N ARG A 96 -6.24 -14.64 7.03
CA ARG A 96 -7.42 -13.78 7.18
C ARG A 96 -8.70 -14.56 7.51
N THR A 97 -8.59 -15.86 7.82
CA THR A 97 -9.74 -16.65 8.28
C THR A 97 -10.12 -16.36 9.73
N ILE A 98 -9.20 -15.76 10.49
CA ILE A 98 -9.39 -15.40 11.89
C ILE A 98 -9.85 -13.94 11.94
N ASP A 99 -11.11 -13.74 12.33
CA ASP A 99 -11.66 -12.39 12.58
C ASP A 99 -11.18 -11.86 13.94
N ASN A 100 -9.91 -11.46 13.97
CA ASN A 100 -9.26 -10.87 15.14
C ASN A 100 -8.33 -9.72 14.69
N PRO A 101 -8.90 -8.59 14.22
CA PRO A 101 -8.10 -7.48 13.75
C PRO A 101 -7.25 -6.94 14.90
N LYS A 102 -5.94 -6.81 14.66
CA LYS A 102 -4.99 -6.28 15.64
C LYS A 102 -5.25 -4.81 15.97
N TYR A 103 -5.78 -4.06 15.02
CA TYR A 103 -6.03 -2.63 15.08
C TYR A 103 -7.47 -2.33 14.68
N ILE A 104 -8.13 -1.44 15.42
CA ILE A 104 -9.51 -1.03 15.11
C ILE A 104 -9.54 -0.15 13.86
N LEU A 105 -8.56 0.77 13.76
CA LEU A 105 -8.44 1.69 12.64
C LEU A 105 -6.99 1.78 12.19
N SER A 106 -6.74 1.52 10.91
CA SER A 106 -5.43 1.65 10.28
C SER A 106 -5.51 2.56 9.05
N LEU A 107 -4.38 3.21 8.73
CA LEU A 107 -4.25 4.03 7.54
C LEU A 107 -3.21 3.44 6.61
N CYS A 108 -3.57 3.23 5.35
CA CYS A 108 -2.65 2.85 4.29
C CYS A 108 -2.27 4.09 3.48
N LEU A 109 -1.00 4.47 3.51
CA LEU A 109 -0.49 5.60 2.73
C LEU A 109 -0.02 5.11 1.38
N ALA A 110 -0.52 5.72 0.29
CA ALA A 110 -0.10 5.40 -1.06
C ALA A 110 1.43 5.42 -1.21
N PRO A 111 1.98 4.61 -2.14
CA PRO A 111 3.42 4.47 -2.32
C PRO A 111 4.16 5.79 -2.41
N ILE A 112 5.13 5.96 -1.50
CA ILE A 112 6.05 7.09 -1.48
C ILE A 112 7.11 6.86 -2.55
N TYR A 113 7.33 7.86 -3.37
CA TYR A 113 8.33 7.85 -4.44
C TYR A 113 9.02 9.22 -4.52
N GLY A 114 10.06 9.33 -5.35
CA GLY A 114 10.83 10.56 -5.51
C GLY A 114 11.83 10.83 -4.38
N ASN A 115 12.73 11.77 -4.62
CA ASN A 115 13.89 12.04 -3.74
C ASN A 115 13.72 13.30 -2.88
N GLU A 116 12.59 14.00 -3.00
CA GLU A 116 12.26 15.13 -2.14
C GLU A 116 12.05 14.68 -0.70
N SER A 117 12.53 15.51 0.23
CA SER A 117 12.47 15.19 1.65
C SER A 117 11.05 15.39 2.18
N LYS A 118 10.49 14.33 2.78
CA LYS A 118 9.09 14.25 3.22
C LYS A 118 8.96 14.14 4.74
N TRP A 119 10.06 14.12 5.48
CA TRP A 119 10.10 13.89 6.93
C TRP A 119 9.08 14.73 7.71
N LEU A 120 8.98 16.03 7.45
CA LEU A 120 8.04 16.90 8.18
C LEU A 120 6.58 16.56 7.83
N LEU A 121 6.28 16.36 6.55
CA LEU A 121 4.95 15.99 6.08
C LEU A 121 4.52 14.63 6.63
N LEU A 122 5.45 13.67 6.72
CA LEU A 122 5.19 12.36 7.30
C LEU A 122 4.97 12.44 8.81
N ALA A 123 5.75 13.25 9.53
CA ALA A 123 5.54 13.47 10.95
C ALA A 123 4.18 14.10 11.23
N GLU A 124 3.81 15.15 10.48
CA GLU A 124 2.51 15.79 10.60
C GLU A 124 1.36 14.84 10.25
N LEU A 125 1.48 14.08 9.16
CA LEU A 125 0.45 13.12 8.74
C LEU A 125 0.20 12.06 9.80
N ILE A 126 1.26 11.39 10.28
CA ILE A 126 1.13 10.31 11.26
C ILE A 126 0.54 10.86 12.57
N GLU A 127 1.09 11.96 13.09
CA GLU A 127 0.61 12.52 14.35
C GLU A 127 -0.81 13.11 14.22
N HIS A 128 -1.19 13.65 13.06
CA HIS A 128 -2.56 14.11 12.79
C HIS A 128 -3.56 12.95 12.86
N TYR A 129 -3.31 11.87 12.14
CA TYR A 129 -4.24 10.74 12.08
C TYR A 129 -4.30 9.96 13.40
N LYS A 130 -3.23 9.96 14.19
CA LYS A 130 -3.28 9.48 15.58
C LYS A 130 -4.25 10.28 16.45
N LEU A 131 -4.40 11.59 16.22
CA LEU A 131 -5.41 12.38 16.93
C LEU A 131 -6.85 12.01 16.53
N GLN A 132 -7.02 11.38 15.37
CA GLN A 132 -8.31 10.88 14.88
C GLN A 132 -8.57 9.41 15.25
N GLY A 133 -7.68 8.79 16.04
CA GLY A 133 -7.84 7.41 16.49
C GLY A 133 -7.23 6.35 15.59
N VAL A 134 -6.42 6.71 14.59
CA VAL A 134 -5.63 5.74 13.83
C VAL A 134 -4.58 5.11 14.75
N GLU A 135 -4.58 3.78 14.83
CA GLU A 135 -3.72 3.00 15.71
C GLU A 135 -2.47 2.48 14.99
N HIS A 136 -2.54 2.31 13.66
CA HIS A 136 -1.45 1.76 12.87
C HIS A 136 -1.42 2.28 11.43
N PHE A 137 -0.22 2.31 10.85
CA PHE A 137 0.03 2.88 9.53
C PHE A 137 0.77 1.88 8.65
N TYR A 138 0.22 1.58 7.48
CA TYR A 138 0.92 0.85 6.42
C TYR A 138 1.45 1.85 5.40
N ILE A 139 2.77 1.93 5.26
CA ILE A 139 3.41 2.88 4.34
C ILE A 139 4.19 2.09 3.29
N TYR A 140 3.77 2.24 2.03
CA TYR A 140 4.47 1.64 0.90
C TYR A 140 5.61 2.55 0.44
N ILE A 141 6.80 2.00 0.23
CA ILE A 141 8.00 2.74 -0.13
C ILE A 141 8.50 2.22 -1.48
N LYS A 142 8.55 3.13 -2.46
CA LYS A 142 9.33 2.97 -3.68
C LYS A 142 10.67 3.68 -3.54
N ASP A 143 10.65 4.99 -3.32
CA ASP A 143 11.84 5.81 -3.10
C ASP A 143 11.65 6.69 -1.86
N ILE A 144 12.70 6.82 -1.05
CA ILE A 144 12.72 7.72 0.10
C ILE A 144 14.15 8.12 0.42
N ASP A 145 14.36 9.38 0.80
CA ASP A 145 15.68 9.85 1.22
C ASP A 145 16.04 9.35 2.63
N ASN A 146 17.34 9.26 2.93
CA ASN A 146 17.83 8.76 4.21
C ASN A 146 17.34 9.57 5.42
N TYR A 147 17.11 10.88 5.25
CA TYR A 147 16.67 11.74 6.35
C TYR A 147 15.20 11.45 6.71
N SER A 148 14.32 11.31 5.72
CA SER A 148 12.93 10.88 5.94
C SER A 148 12.83 9.43 6.39
N ARG A 149 13.69 8.55 5.87
CA ARG A 149 13.75 7.13 6.27
C ARG A 149 14.02 6.98 7.77
N LYS A 150 14.96 7.78 8.31
CA LYS A 150 15.28 7.80 9.73
C LYS A 150 14.06 8.04 10.63
N LEU A 151 13.15 8.93 10.22
CA LEU A 151 11.90 9.18 10.95
C LEU A 151 10.97 7.97 10.92
N LEU A 152 10.77 7.37 9.75
CA LEU A 152 9.90 6.21 9.61
C LEU A 152 10.43 5.01 10.42
N ASP A 153 11.74 4.79 10.44
CA ASP A 153 12.35 3.73 11.25
C ASP A 153 12.08 3.90 12.75
N ASP A 154 12.00 5.14 13.27
CA ASP A 154 11.61 5.39 14.67
C ASP A 154 10.14 5.04 14.94
N TYR A 155 9.23 5.30 13.99
CA TYR A 155 7.84 4.86 14.09
C TYR A 155 7.66 3.34 13.92
N VAL A 156 8.51 2.70 13.12
CA VAL A 156 8.56 1.23 13.03
C VAL A 156 8.99 0.65 14.35
N LYS A 157 10.03 1.22 14.98
CA LYS A 157 10.53 0.77 16.29
C LYS A 157 9.48 0.84 17.39
N SER A 158 8.58 1.82 17.36
CA SER A 158 7.47 1.93 18.30
C SER A 158 6.26 1.07 17.94
N GLY A 159 6.28 0.38 16.79
CA GLY A 159 5.17 -0.48 16.32
C GLY A 159 3.98 0.29 15.74
N GLU A 160 4.15 1.59 15.48
CA GLU A 160 3.11 2.47 14.93
C GLU A 160 3.02 2.36 13.41
N VAL A 161 4.13 2.09 12.74
CA VAL A 161 4.24 2.01 11.27
C VAL A 161 4.76 0.64 10.84
N GLU A 162 4.19 0.09 9.78
CA GLU A 162 4.74 -1.00 8.98
C GLU A 162 5.18 -0.45 7.61
N LEU A 163 6.43 -0.73 7.23
CA LEU A 163 6.98 -0.32 5.93
C LEU A 163 6.97 -1.50 4.95
N VAL A 164 6.36 -1.29 3.80
CA VAL A 164 6.34 -2.26 2.70
C VAL A 164 7.16 -1.71 1.54
N PHE A 165 8.30 -2.34 1.25
CA PHE A 165 9.19 -1.90 0.19
C PHE A 165 8.85 -2.60 -1.12
N PHE A 166 8.72 -1.82 -2.19
CA PHE A 166 8.63 -2.34 -3.54
C PHE A 166 10.02 -2.66 -4.11
N LYS A 167 10.13 -3.68 -4.96
CA LYS A 167 11.44 -4.10 -5.46
C LYS A 167 12.00 -3.13 -6.49
N GLU A 168 13.28 -2.79 -6.31
CA GLU A 168 14.07 -1.93 -7.21
C GLU A 168 14.32 -2.56 -8.59
N GLY A 169 14.15 -3.89 -8.71
CA GLY A 169 14.64 -4.68 -9.84
C GLY A 169 14.11 -4.29 -11.21
N GLN A 170 13.00 -3.53 -11.30
CA GLN A 170 12.45 -2.96 -12.54
C GLN A 170 11.66 -1.69 -12.26
N ASP A 171 12.34 -0.55 -12.34
CA ASP A 171 11.74 0.75 -12.07
C ASP A 171 10.76 1.20 -13.16
N ARG A 172 9.72 1.91 -12.73
CA ARG A 172 8.74 2.62 -13.57
C ARG A 172 8.51 4.01 -12.98
N PRO A 173 8.00 4.99 -13.74
CA PRO A 173 7.79 6.34 -13.23
C PRO A 173 7.02 6.33 -11.90
N GLY A 174 7.46 7.10 -10.92
CA GLY A 174 6.96 7.05 -9.53
C GLY A 174 5.43 7.03 -9.39
N LYS A 175 4.74 7.89 -10.15
CA LYS A 175 3.26 7.94 -10.20
C LYS A 175 2.58 6.60 -10.52
N GLU A 176 3.24 5.74 -11.30
CA GLU A 176 2.68 4.46 -11.74
C GLU A 176 2.60 3.44 -10.60
N TRP A 177 3.37 3.66 -9.53
CA TRP A 177 3.35 2.84 -8.33
C TRP A 177 2.12 3.10 -7.46
N GLN A 178 1.45 4.26 -7.60
CA GLN A 178 0.24 4.59 -6.84
C GLN A 178 -0.93 3.63 -7.09
N LEU A 179 -0.87 2.82 -8.15
CA LEU A 179 -1.91 1.87 -8.55
C LEU A 179 -1.67 0.44 -8.03
N VAL A 180 -0.55 0.18 -7.33
CA VAL A 180 -0.31 -1.12 -6.69
C VAL A 180 -1.16 -1.21 -5.43
N GLY A 181 -2.32 -1.86 -5.52
CA GLY A 181 -3.17 -2.14 -4.38
C GLY A 181 -2.69 -3.39 -3.64
N VAL A 182 -2.27 -3.23 -2.38
CA VAL A 182 -1.74 -4.36 -1.58
C VAL A 182 -2.81 -4.91 -0.62
N GLU A 183 -3.70 -4.06 -0.10
CA GLU A 183 -4.65 -4.43 0.95
C GLU A 183 -6.11 -4.53 0.49
N VAL A 184 -6.44 -3.94 -0.66
CA VAL A 184 -7.74 -4.05 -1.34
C VAL A 184 -7.56 -4.74 -2.67
N LEU A 185 -8.63 -5.35 -3.22
CA LEU A 185 -8.53 -6.11 -4.46
C LEU A 185 -8.12 -5.21 -5.65
N LEU A 186 -8.63 -3.99 -5.74
CA LEU A 186 -8.17 -3.00 -6.73
C LEU A 186 -8.39 -1.58 -6.22
N MET A 187 -7.34 -0.76 -6.20
CA MET A 187 -7.34 0.63 -5.74
C MET A 187 -7.06 1.60 -6.88
N TRP A 188 -7.85 2.66 -7.00
CA TRP A 188 -7.46 3.89 -7.72
C TRP A 188 -6.95 4.92 -6.71
N VAL A 189 -6.29 5.96 -7.23
CA VAL A 189 -5.66 7.02 -6.43
C VAL A 189 -6.59 7.63 -5.35
N HIS A 190 -7.91 7.69 -5.61
CA HIS A 190 -8.87 8.31 -4.70
C HIS A 190 -10.00 7.40 -4.20
N TYR A 191 -10.12 6.17 -4.70
CA TYR A 191 -11.20 5.26 -4.30
C TYR A 191 -10.87 3.80 -4.60
N VAL A 192 -11.48 2.90 -3.85
CA VAL A 192 -11.38 1.46 -4.10
C VAL A 192 -12.27 1.10 -5.28
N SER A 193 -11.72 0.43 -6.29
CA SER A 193 -12.50 -0.08 -7.43
C SER A 193 -13.19 -1.39 -7.13
N ILE A 194 -12.48 -2.28 -6.42
CA ILE A 194 -12.96 -3.61 -6.10
C ILE A 194 -12.48 -3.99 -4.70
N TYR A 195 -13.41 -4.48 -3.89
CA TYR A 195 -13.15 -4.96 -2.54
C TYR A 195 -12.92 -6.48 -2.54
N PHE A 196 -12.18 -6.97 -1.55
CA PHE A 196 -12.19 -8.40 -1.25
C PHE A 196 -13.60 -8.81 -0.78
N PRO A 197 -14.04 -10.05 -1.03
CA PRO A 197 -15.29 -10.57 -0.46
C PRO A 197 -15.38 -10.32 1.06
N GLY A 198 -16.52 -9.80 1.51
CA GLY A 198 -16.75 -9.46 2.93
C GLY A 198 -16.32 -8.05 3.33
N TYR A 199 -15.64 -7.30 2.45
CA TYR A 199 -15.31 -5.88 2.66
C TYR A 199 -16.25 -4.98 1.87
N ASP A 200 -16.50 -3.79 2.42
CA ASP A 200 -17.31 -2.75 1.78
C ASP A 200 -16.67 -1.37 1.99
N GLY A 201 -17.15 -0.39 1.22
CA GLY A 201 -16.75 1.00 1.31
C GLY A 201 -17.86 1.86 1.91
N THR A 202 -17.46 2.84 2.71
CA THR A 202 -18.34 3.96 3.05
C THR A 202 -17.71 5.27 2.61
N VAL A 203 -18.55 6.21 2.17
CA VAL A 203 -18.14 7.56 1.82
C VAL A 203 -18.67 8.48 2.91
N ALA A 204 -17.77 9.15 3.61
CA ALA A 204 -18.14 10.18 4.57
C ALA A 204 -18.48 11.48 3.85
N ALA A 205 -19.51 12.17 4.29
CA ALA A 205 -19.81 13.50 3.77
C ALA A 205 -18.68 14.48 4.15
N PRO A 206 -18.42 15.54 3.35
CA PRO A 206 -17.40 16.54 3.69
C PRO A 206 -17.62 17.23 5.04
N GLU A 207 -18.85 17.25 5.54
CA GLU A 207 -19.21 17.76 6.87
C GLU A 207 -18.86 16.79 8.01
N GLU A 208 -18.65 15.51 7.71
CA GLU A 208 -18.41 14.44 8.68
C GLU A 208 -16.93 14.06 8.77
N ALA A 209 -16.21 14.07 7.64
CA ALA A 209 -14.80 13.73 7.60
C ALA A 209 -14.01 14.61 6.62
N ILE A 210 -12.79 14.97 7.04
CA ILE A 210 -11.84 15.71 6.23
C ILE A 210 -10.54 14.92 6.17
N ILE A 211 -10.15 14.54 4.97
CA ILE A 211 -8.85 13.92 4.69
C ILE A 211 -7.89 15.03 4.28
N ARG A 212 -6.75 15.12 4.96
CA ARG A 212 -5.66 16.02 4.56
C ARG A 212 -4.69 15.29 3.65
N HIS A 213 -4.48 15.86 2.47
CA HIS A 213 -3.50 15.39 1.50
C HIS A 213 -2.42 16.45 1.34
N TYR A 214 -1.18 16.10 1.67
CA TYR A 214 -0.02 16.97 1.48
C TYR A 214 0.58 16.70 0.10
N ARG A 215 0.67 17.74 -0.73
CA ARG A 215 1.23 17.64 -2.08
C ARG A 215 2.07 18.86 -2.40
N ASP A 216 3.31 18.64 -2.80
CA ASP A 216 4.09 19.67 -3.47
C ASP A 216 3.53 19.86 -4.88
N VAL A 217 3.02 21.07 -5.16
CA VAL A 217 2.43 21.41 -6.46
C VAL A 217 3.49 21.58 -7.56
N ALA A 218 4.75 21.80 -7.20
CA ALA A 218 5.86 21.87 -8.15
C ALA A 218 6.41 20.48 -8.53
N ALA A 219 6.25 19.49 -7.64
CA ALA A 219 6.71 18.12 -7.88
C ALA A 219 5.95 17.44 -9.04
N ASP A 220 6.67 16.71 -9.88
CA ASP A 220 6.16 15.96 -11.05
C ASP A 220 5.27 16.74 -12.03
N ASN A 221 5.42 18.08 -12.13
CA ASN A 221 4.49 18.92 -12.90
C ASN A 221 3.03 18.75 -12.44
N TRP A 222 2.80 18.41 -11.17
CA TRP A 222 1.45 18.13 -10.67
C TRP A 222 0.55 19.35 -10.78
N GLY A 223 1.04 20.52 -10.34
CA GLY A 223 0.29 21.77 -10.39
C GLY A 223 -0.08 22.19 -11.82
N THR A 224 0.77 21.94 -12.81
CA THR A 224 0.43 22.25 -14.20
C THR A 224 -0.55 21.24 -14.81
N THR A 225 -0.52 19.99 -14.33
CA THR A 225 -1.36 18.90 -14.85
C THR A 225 -2.76 18.90 -14.23
N TRP A 226 -2.86 19.04 -12.91
CA TRP A 226 -4.07 18.73 -12.15
C TRP A 226 -4.76 19.93 -11.53
N ILE A 227 -4.11 21.09 -11.40
CA ILE A 227 -4.72 22.22 -10.68
C ILE A 227 -6.05 22.65 -11.30
N ARG A 228 -6.14 22.63 -12.63
CA ARG A 228 -7.37 23.00 -13.36
C ARG A 228 -8.53 22.06 -13.07
N GLU A 229 -8.24 20.77 -12.84
CA GLU A 229 -9.26 19.80 -12.46
C GLU A 229 -9.71 20.04 -11.01
N VAL A 230 -8.76 20.29 -10.10
CA VAL A 230 -9.08 20.60 -8.70
C VAL A 230 -9.90 21.89 -8.57
N GLU A 231 -9.61 22.90 -9.39
CA GLU A 231 -10.39 24.15 -9.46
C GLU A 231 -11.87 23.92 -9.82
N THR A 232 -12.22 22.80 -10.46
CA THR A 232 -13.62 22.45 -10.75
C THR A 232 -14.41 22.03 -9.52
N PHE A 233 -13.75 21.62 -8.43
CA PHE A 233 -14.41 21.24 -7.18
C PHE A 233 -14.87 22.45 -6.35
N GLY A 234 -14.41 23.66 -6.68
CA GLY A 234 -14.83 24.90 -6.04
C GLY A 234 -13.67 25.85 -5.79
N SER A 235 -13.99 27.05 -5.29
CA SER A 235 -12.98 28.06 -4.98
C SER A 235 -12.11 27.63 -3.80
N PHE A 236 -10.79 27.74 -3.97
CA PHE A 236 -9.86 27.56 -2.86
C PHE A 236 -10.14 28.55 -1.74
N ARG A 237 -10.09 28.05 -0.50
CA ARG A 237 -10.22 28.85 0.71
C ARG A 237 -9.07 28.53 1.63
N ASN A 238 -8.50 29.56 2.24
CA ASN A 238 -7.56 29.35 3.33
C ASN A 238 -8.34 28.80 4.53
N THR A 239 -7.88 27.67 5.05
CA THR A 239 -8.46 27.02 6.24
C THR A 239 -7.39 26.83 7.30
N ASN A 240 -7.76 27.02 8.56
CA ASN A 240 -6.88 26.71 9.68
C ASN A 240 -7.15 25.30 10.22
N TYR A 241 -6.16 24.73 10.90
CA TYR A 241 -6.40 23.53 11.69
C TYR A 241 -7.19 23.88 12.97
N PRO A 242 -8.05 22.99 13.49
CA PRO A 242 -8.79 23.24 14.73
C PRO A 242 -7.84 23.65 15.87
N GLU A 243 -8.14 24.76 16.53
CA GLU A 243 -7.23 25.41 17.49
C GLU A 243 -6.92 24.53 18.70
N ASP A 244 -7.93 23.78 19.15
CA ASP A 244 -7.84 22.79 20.22
C ASP A 244 -6.93 21.61 19.87
N LEU A 245 -6.89 21.22 18.59
CA LEU A 245 -6.02 20.15 18.10
C LEU A 245 -4.64 20.67 17.69
N MET A 246 -4.52 21.93 17.28
CA MET A 246 -3.27 22.48 16.72
C MET A 246 -2.12 22.42 17.72
N GLN A 247 -2.37 22.84 18.95
CA GLN A 247 -1.34 22.79 19.98
C GLN A 247 -0.90 21.35 20.27
N ARG A 248 -1.82 20.39 20.22
CA ARG A 248 -1.52 18.98 20.46
C ARG A 248 -0.73 18.38 19.30
N LEU A 249 -1.13 18.65 18.07
CA LEU A 249 -0.42 18.22 16.87
C LEU A 249 1.02 18.78 16.87
N HIS A 250 1.18 20.09 17.07
CA HIS A 250 2.49 20.73 17.12
C HIS A 250 3.40 20.08 18.17
N ARG A 251 2.92 19.91 19.40
CA ARG A 251 3.71 19.26 20.47
C ARG A 251 4.09 17.82 20.13
N ASN A 252 3.19 17.05 19.53
CA ASN A 252 3.47 15.67 19.15
C ASN A 252 4.56 15.60 18.07
N VAL A 253 4.42 16.43 17.03
CA VAL A 253 5.38 16.54 15.93
C VAL A 253 6.74 16.99 16.47
N GLU A 254 6.81 18.08 17.21
CA GLU A 254 8.04 18.60 17.83
C GLU A 254 8.74 17.55 18.70
N LYS A 255 7.98 16.84 19.54
CA LYS A 255 8.50 15.78 20.40
C LYS A 255 9.11 14.64 19.58
N ARG A 256 8.40 14.15 18.55
CA ARG A 256 8.91 13.07 17.69
C ARG A 256 10.18 13.50 16.98
N LEU A 257 10.17 14.67 16.35
CA LEU A 257 11.31 15.18 15.60
C LEU A 257 12.53 15.41 16.50
N SER A 258 12.33 15.94 17.70
CA SER A 258 13.38 16.10 18.69
C SER A 258 13.98 14.76 19.12
N GLN A 259 13.15 13.74 19.31
CA GLN A 259 13.60 12.38 19.63
C GLN A 259 14.46 11.80 18.49
N VAL A 260 14.01 11.94 17.24
CA VAL A 260 14.69 11.32 16.08
C VAL A 260 15.97 12.05 15.69
N TYR A 261 15.96 13.38 15.73
CA TYR A 261 17.02 14.18 15.11
C TYR A 261 17.94 14.91 16.10
N LEU A 262 17.52 15.11 17.35
CA LEU A 262 18.30 15.88 18.34
C LEU A 262 18.84 15.02 19.50
N ARG A 263 18.26 13.84 19.73
CA ARG A 263 18.75 12.88 20.73
C ARG A 263 19.56 11.78 20.04
N SER A 264 20.80 12.12 19.66
CA SER A 264 21.83 11.15 19.23
C SER A 264 22.78 10.85 20.38
#